data_AF-A0A7N4PYX2-F1
#
_entry.id   AF-A0A7N4PYX2-F1
#
_cell.length_a   1.000
_cell.length_b   1.000
_cell.length_c   1.000
_cell.angle_alpha   90.00
_cell.angle_beta   90.00
_cell.angle_gamma   90.00
#
_symmetry.space_group_name_H-M   'P 1'
#
loop_
_entity.id
_entity.type
_entity.pdbx_description
1 polymer ?
#
loop_
_entity_poly.entity_id
_entity_poly.type
_entity_poly.pdbx_seq_one_letter_code
_entity_poly.pdbx_strand_id
1 'polypeptide(L)'
;MGTGTTESTSGPAALGHAGAADLSLSWRRGSLTVVRRLRSSTREPSGPSAVAMERYAGGYEEAADGARQQERHYQLLSALQGLVKELPSSFQQRLSHTTLSDLALVLIDGTVFEIVQGLLEIQHLTEKSLYNQRLKLQSEHRVLKQTLLNKHKEAQQACRPHNLPILRAAQQREQEAMEHRIREEQRMMDEKIVLELDQKVVDQQSTLEKAGVTGFYVTTNPQELTLQMNLLELIRKLQQRGYQPGKPFP
;
A
#
# COMPACT_ATOMS: atom_id res chain seq x y z
N MET A 1 -44.84 4.11 51.62
CA MET A 1 -44.77 5.07 50.51
C MET A 1 -43.34 5.58 50.49
N GLY A 2 -42.46 5.30 49.54
CA GLY A 2 -42.58 4.80 48.19
C GLY A 2 -41.51 5.56 47.38
N THR A 3 -40.48 4.84 46.92
CA THR A 3 -39.52 5.20 45.84
C THR A 3 -38.60 6.42 46.09
N GLY A 4 -37.33 6.45 45.71
CA GLY A 4 -36.51 5.54 44.92
C GLY A 4 -35.05 6.00 44.93
N THR A 5 -34.17 5.02 44.84
CA THR A 5 -32.71 5.04 44.70
C THR A 5 -32.24 5.67 43.38
N THR A 6 -31.13 6.42 43.41
CA THR A 6 -30.27 6.66 42.23
C THR A 6 -28.80 6.40 42.57
N GLU A 7 -28.34 5.22 42.15
CA GLU A 7 -26.97 4.74 42.24
C GLU A 7 -26.31 4.95 40.87
N SER A 8 -25.39 5.92 40.77
CA SER A 8 -24.66 6.20 39.53
C SER A 8 -23.54 5.17 39.34
N THR A 9 -23.84 4.15 38.55
CA THR A 9 -22.88 3.12 38.13
C THR A 9 -22.26 3.56 36.81
N SER A 10 -20.98 3.93 36.80
CA SER A 10 -20.20 4.20 35.57
C SER A 10 -19.36 2.97 35.20
N GLY A 11 -19.93 2.10 34.36
CA GLY A 11 -19.18 1.04 33.68
C GLY A 11 -18.56 1.54 32.36
N PRO A 12 -17.40 1.02 31.93
CA PRO A 12 -16.82 1.38 30.64
C PRO A 12 -17.53 0.62 29.52
N ALA A 13 -18.17 1.36 28.63
CA ALA A 13 -18.83 0.83 27.44
C ALA A 13 -17.80 0.44 26.37
N ALA A 14 -17.83 -0.86 26.06
CA ALA A 14 -17.47 -1.52 24.81
C ALA A 14 -16.72 -0.69 23.75
N LEU A 15 -15.43 -1.00 23.58
CA LEU A 15 -14.70 -0.80 22.33
C LEU A 15 -15.35 -1.69 21.26
N GLY A 16 -16.29 -1.11 20.52
CA GLY A 16 -16.88 -1.73 19.35
C GLY A 16 -15.81 -1.99 18.29
N HIS A 17 -15.68 -3.27 17.93
CA HIS A 17 -15.03 -3.72 16.71
C HIS A 17 -15.71 -3.06 15.49
N ALA A 18 -15.15 -1.94 15.04
CA ALA A 18 -15.49 -1.34 13.76
C ALA A 18 -14.54 -1.88 12.70
N GLY A 19 -15.02 -2.91 11.99
CA GLY A 19 -14.85 -3.12 10.56
C GLY A 19 -13.46 -2.95 9.96
N ALA A 20 -12.86 -4.08 9.62
CA ALA A 20 -11.85 -4.25 8.57
C ALA A 20 -12.43 -3.93 7.17
N ALA A 21 -12.97 -2.73 7.02
CA ALA A 21 -13.44 -2.20 5.74
C ALA A 21 -12.44 -1.15 5.26
N ASP A 22 -11.88 -1.43 4.09
CA ASP A 22 -11.27 -0.46 3.18
C ASP A 22 -9.78 -0.11 3.40
N LEU A 23 -8.93 -1.15 3.42
CA LEU A 23 -7.48 -1.02 3.23
C LEU A 23 -7.08 -0.82 1.75
N SER A 24 -8.03 -0.78 0.81
CA SER A 24 -7.78 -0.43 -0.60
C SER A 24 -7.44 1.07 -0.79
N LEU A 25 -7.52 1.86 0.29
CA LEU A 25 -7.27 3.30 0.30
C LEU A 25 -5.81 3.69 0.62
N SER A 26 -4.89 2.75 0.88
CA SER A 26 -3.51 3.12 1.26
C SER A 26 -2.71 3.82 0.14
N TRP A 27 -3.19 3.73 -1.11
CA TRP A 27 -2.65 4.52 -2.23
C TRP A 27 -3.22 5.95 -2.34
N ARG A 28 -4.21 6.35 -1.52
CA ARG A 28 -4.88 7.67 -1.63
C ARG A 28 -4.42 8.74 -0.63
N ARG A 29 -3.53 8.45 0.31
CA ARG A 29 -2.97 9.48 1.22
C ARG A 29 -1.50 9.23 1.53
N GLY A 30 -0.65 9.68 0.61
CA GLY A 30 0.78 9.82 0.83
C GLY A 30 1.42 10.38 -0.42
N SER A 31 2.00 11.57 -0.29
CA SER A 31 3.21 11.96 -1.05
C SER A 31 3.04 12.66 -2.38
N LEU A 32 2.75 13.95 -2.24
CA LEU A 32 3.43 14.98 -3.01
C LEU A 32 4.62 15.45 -2.16
N THR A 33 5.86 15.09 -2.53
CA THR A 33 7.09 15.93 -2.49
C THR A 33 8.36 15.06 -2.57
N VAL A 34 9.05 15.17 -3.72
CA VAL A 34 10.52 15.06 -3.94
C VAL A 34 11.21 13.73 -3.62
N VAL A 35 11.66 13.02 -4.68
CA VAL A 35 13.10 12.87 -4.96
C VAL A 35 13.36 12.98 -6.45
N ARG A 36 14.35 13.82 -6.74
CA ARG A 36 14.86 14.22 -8.03
C ARG A 36 16.14 13.43 -8.30
N ARG A 37 16.28 12.97 -9.54
CA ARG A 37 17.53 12.73 -10.28
C ARG A 37 18.34 11.46 -9.95
N LEU A 38 18.28 10.52 -10.89
CA LEU A 38 19.47 10.08 -11.64
C LEU A 38 19.06 9.64 -13.06
N ARG A 39 19.73 10.26 -14.04
CA ARG A 39 19.82 9.92 -15.47
C ARG A 39 21.20 9.24 -15.60
N SER A 40 21.47 8.22 -16.42
CA SER A 40 21.50 8.27 -17.88
C SER A 40 22.19 7.03 -18.48
N SER A 41 21.92 6.77 -19.77
CA SER A 41 22.78 6.13 -20.79
C SER A 41 22.69 4.59 -20.90
N THR A 42 22.59 3.91 -22.07
CA THR A 42 23.08 4.22 -23.44
C THR A 42 22.38 3.33 -24.49
N ARG A 43 22.50 3.72 -25.77
CA ARG A 43 21.91 3.17 -27.03
C ARG A 43 22.46 1.80 -27.51
N GLU A 44 21.57 1.06 -28.21
CA GLU A 44 21.73 0.06 -29.30
C GLU A 44 22.75 0.44 -30.42
N PRO A 45 23.19 -0.41 -31.40
CA PRO A 45 22.47 -1.57 -32.00
C PRO A 45 23.27 -2.79 -32.59
N SER A 46 22.50 -3.84 -32.94
CA SER A 46 22.53 -4.74 -34.14
C SER A 46 23.75 -5.59 -34.56
N GLY A 47 23.49 -6.88 -34.85
CA GLY A 47 24.22 -7.72 -35.82
C GLY A 47 23.78 -9.22 -35.82
N PRO A 48 23.69 -9.94 -36.97
CA PRO A 48 22.77 -11.08 -37.14
C PRO A 48 23.40 -12.48 -37.35
N SER A 49 22.51 -13.49 -37.38
CA SER A 49 22.55 -14.77 -38.12
C SER A 49 23.24 -15.99 -37.50
N ALA A 50 22.50 -17.12 -37.35
CA ALA A 50 22.63 -18.32 -38.21
C ALA A 50 21.83 -19.55 -37.67
N VAL A 51 20.89 -20.04 -38.51
CA VAL A 51 20.61 -21.45 -38.93
C VAL A 51 20.52 -22.54 -37.84
N ALA A 52 19.49 -23.39 -37.70
CA ALA A 52 19.05 -24.43 -38.63
C ALA A 52 17.72 -25.03 -38.11
N MET A 53 16.67 -25.12 -38.92
CA MET A 53 16.22 -26.35 -39.61
C MET A 53 15.75 -27.49 -38.69
N GLU A 54 14.59 -27.28 -38.06
CA GLU A 54 13.78 -28.36 -37.50
C GLU A 54 12.28 -27.97 -37.62
N ARG A 55 11.77 -27.95 -38.86
CA ARG A 55 10.36 -27.69 -39.15
C ARG A 55 9.90 -28.74 -40.13
N TYR A 56 9.07 -29.67 -39.68
CA TYR A 56 7.98 -30.23 -40.50
C TYR A 56 6.95 -31.07 -39.70
N ALA A 57 7.12 -31.22 -38.38
CA ALA A 57 6.09 -31.80 -37.49
C ALA A 57 5.36 -30.78 -36.60
N GLY A 58 5.95 -29.60 -36.33
CA GLY A 58 5.42 -28.60 -35.39
C GLY A 58 4.38 -27.61 -35.94
N GLY A 59 4.17 -27.53 -37.25
CA GLY A 59 3.33 -26.48 -37.86
C GLY A 59 1.83 -26.56 -37.52
N TYR A 60 1.33 -27.74 -37.15
CA TYR A 60 -0.08 -27.91 -36.74
C TYR A 60 -0.30 -27.67 -35.24
N GLU A 61 0.67 -28.02 -34.39
CA GLU A 61 0.62 -27.67 -32.96
C GLU A 61 0.88 -26.18 -32.73
N GLU A 62 1.85 -25.58 -33.44
CA GLU A 62 2.19 -24.16 -33.35
C GLU A 62 1.01 -23.26 -33.81
N ALA A 63 0.26 -23.68 -34.83
CA ALA A 63 -0.95 -23.00 -35.27
C ALA A 63 -2.14 -23.19 -34.30
N ALA A 64 -2.29 -24.38 -33.71
CA ALA A 64 -3.33 -24.65 -32.72
C ALA A 64 -3.08 -23.89 -31.40
N ASP A 65 -1.83 -23.77 -30.97
CA ASP A 65 -1.45 -23.01 -29.79
C ASP A 65 -1.57 -21.50 -30.01
N GLY A 66 -1.23 -21.01 -31.21
CA GLY A 66 -1.51 -19.64 -31.61
C GLY A 66 -3.01 -19.31 -31.58
N ALA A 67 -3.87 -20.21 -32.07
CA ALA A 67 -5.33 -20.03 -32.03
C ALA A 67 -5.88 -20.01 -30.59
N ARG A 68 -5.40 -20.91 -29.72
CA ARG A 68 -5.79 -20.93 -28.30
C ARG A 68 -5.33 -19.68 -27.56
N GLN A 69 -4.13 -19.18 -27.86
CA GLN A 69 -3.61 -17.96 -27.27
C GLN A 69 -4.39 -16.73 -27.73
N GLN A 70 -4.75 -16.67 -29.02
CA GLN A 70 -5.60 -15.62 -29.57
C GLN A 70 -7.00 -15.64 -28.94
N GLU A 71 -7.58 -16.83 -28.74
CA GLU A 71 -8.86 -16.98 -28.05
C GLU A 71 -8.80 -16.45 -26.61
N ARG A 72 -7.77 -16.82 -25.85
CA ARG A 72 -7.53 -16.30 -24.48
C ARG A 72 -7.35 -14.78 -24.48
N HIS A 73 -6.61 -14.24 -25.43
CA HIS A 73 -6.43 -12.80 -25.59
C HIS A 73 -7.78 -12.09 -25.78
N TYR A 74 -8.62 -12.59 -26.69
CA TYR A 74 -9.95 -12.02 -26.92
C TYR A 74 -10.86 -12.13 -25.69
N GLN A 75 -10.86 -13.26 -24.99
CA GLN A 75 -11.64 -13.44 -23.76
C GLN A 75 -11.22 -12.42 -22.70
N LEU A 76 -9.91 -12.24 -22.50
CA LEU A 76 -9.38 -11.35 -21.48
C LEU A 76 -9.57 -9.88 -21.85
N LEU A 77 -9.42 -9.52 -23.12
CA LEU A 77 -9.74 -8.19 -23.63
C LEU A 77 -11.23 -7.85 -23.44
N SER A 78 -12.13 -8.80 -23.72
CA SER A 78 -13.57 -8.60 -23.53
C SER A 78 -13.91 -8.42 -22.04
N ALA A 79 -13.30 -9.21 -21.16
CA ALA A 79 -13.44 -9.06 -19.71
C ALA A 79 -12.92 -7.70 -19.22
N LEU A 80 -11.76 -7.25 -19.69
CA LEU A 80 -11.22 -5.91 -19.41
C LEU A 80 -12.16 -4.81 -19.86
N GLN A 81 -12.68 -4.88 -21.09
CA GLN A 81 -13.63 -3.91 -21.61
C GLN A 81 -14.93 -3.88 -20.79
N GLY A 82 -15.42 -5.03 -20.33
CA GLY A 82 -16.54 -5.13 -19.41
C GLY A 82 -16.27 -4.39 -18.09
N LEU A 83 -15.12 -4.65 -17.47
CA LEU A 83 -14.72 -3.99 -16.23
C LEU A 83 -14.53 -2.47 -16.39
N VAL A 84 -13.99 -2.01 -17.53
CA VAL A 84 -13.83 -0.58 -17.80
C VAL A 84 -15.17 0.15 -17.87
N LYS A 85 -16.22 -0.48 -18.41
CA LYS A 85 -17.57 0.09 -18.46
C LYS A 85 -18.19 0.32 -17.08
N GLU A 86 -17.74 -0.43 -16.06
CA GLU A 86 -18.17 -0.30 -14.66
C GLU A 86 -17.41 0.82 -13.92
N LEU A 87 -16.36 1.40 -14.52
CA LEU A 87 -15.57 2.47 -13.90
C LEU A 87 -16.14 3.88 -14.20
N PRO A 88 -15.90 4.88 -13.33
CA PRO A 88 -16.19 6.29 -13.62
C PRO A 88 -15.67 6.77 -14.98
N SER A 89 -16.41 7.66 -15.65
CA SER A 89 -16.13 8.15 -17.01
C SER A 89 -14.75 8.79 -17.16
N SER A 90 -14.25 9.43 -16.10
CA SER A 90 -12.91 10.02 -16.05
C SER A 90 -11.78 9.00 -16.22
N PHE A 91 -12.00 7.75 -15.84
CA PHE A 91 -11.05 6.66 -16.03
C PHE A 91 -11.17 6.02 -17.41
N GLN A 92 -12.40 5.88 -17.91
CA GLN A 92 -12.66 5.33 -19.25
C GLN A 92 -11.96 6.12 -20.35
N GLN A 93 -12.03 7.46 -20.28
CA GLN A 93 -11.43 8.34 -21.29
C GLN A 93 -9.90 8.25 -21.38
N ARG A 94 -9.24 7.74 -20.33
CA ARG A 94 -7.77 7.62 -20.26
C ARG A 94 -7.27 6.26 -20.69
N LEU A 95 -8.15 5.29 -20.89
CA LEU A 95 -7.81 3.94 -21.30
C LEU A 95 -8.10 3.76 -22.79
N SER A 96 -7.04 3.71 -23.59
CA SER A 96 -7.17 3.41 -25.01
C SER A 96 -7.39 1.92 -25.25
N HIS A 97 -8.02 1.58 -26.38
CA HIS A 97 -8.16 0.17 -26.79
C HIS A 97 -6.80 -0.53 -26.92
N THR A 98 -5.79 0.17 -27.43
CA THR A 98 -4.42 -0.34 -27.55
C THR A 98 -3.85 -0.70 -26.18
N THR A 99 -3.96 0.17 -25.19
CA THR A 99 -3.49 -0.13 -23.82
C THR A 99 -4.18 -1.36 -23.22
N LEU A 100 -5.49 -1.52 -23.44
CA LEU A 100 -6.23 -2.69 -22.96
C LEU A 100 -5.82 -3.97 -23.71
N SER A 101 -5.55 -3.88 -25.01
CA SER A 101 -5.08 -5.01 -25.82
C SER A 101 -3.68 -5.45 -25.41
N ASP A 102 -2.77 -4.50 -25.18
CA ASP A 102 -1.40 -4.76 -24.73
C ASP A 102 -1.38 -5.32 -23.32
N LEU A 103 -2.20 -4.76 -22.42
CA LEU A 103 -2.39 -5.31 -21.08
C LEU A 103 -2.93 -6.73 -21.15
N ALA A 104 -3.88 -7.00 -22.05
CA ALA A 104 -4.44 -8.34 -22.19
C ALA A 104 -3.38 -9.37 -22.58
N LEU A 105 -2.47 -9.03 -23.48
CA LEU A 105 -1.35 -9.90 -23.89
C LEU A 105 -0.46 -10.27 -22.70
N VAL A 106 -0.09 -9.26 -21.90
CA VAL A 106 0.80 -9.43 -20.74
C VAL A 106 0.15 -10.26 -19.62
N LEU A 107 -1.17 -10.32 -19.55
CA LEU A 107 -1.91 -11.09 -18.55
C LEU A 107 -2.19 -12.55 -18.96
N ILE A 108 -1.87 -12.96 -20.21
CA ILE A 108 -2.25 -14.28 -20.74
C ILE A 108 -1.62 -15.42 -19.94
N ASP A 109 -0.33 -15.32 -19.62
CA ASP A 109 0.43 -16.39 -18.96
C ASP A 109 0.12 -16.53 -17.47
N GLY A 110 -0.48 -15.50 -16.87
CA GLY A 110 -0.89 -15.47 -15.48
C GLY A 110 0.20 -15.05 -14.48
N THR A 111 1.46 -14.94 -14.91
CA THR A 111 2.61 -14.54 -14.09
C THR A 111 2.37 -13.20 -13.40
N VAL A 112 1.77 -12.25 -14.13
CA VAL A 112 1.49 -10.92 -13.60
C VAL A 112 0.47 -10.94 -12.46
N PHE A 113 -0.49 -11.88 -12.45
CA PHE A 113 -1.40 -12.02 -11.31
C PHE A 113 -0.66 -12.52 -10.05
N GLU A 114 0.31 -13.43 -10.21
CA GLU A 114 1.15 -13.89 -9.11
C GLU A 114 2.04 -12.76 -8.58
N ILE A 115 2.65 -11.97 -9.49
CA ILE A 115 3.44 -10.79 -9.12
C ILE A 115 2.58 -9.80 -8.33
N VAL A 116 1.39 -9.44 -8.84
CA VAL A 116 0.49 -8.50 -8.16
C VAL A 116 0.05 -9.03 -6.80
N GLN A 117 -0.21 -10.34 -6.68
CA GLN A 117 -0.55 -10.98 -5.41
C GLN A 117 0.63 -10.92 -4.42
N GLY A 118 1.85 -11.23 -4.86
CA GLY A 118 3.05 -11.12 -4.03
C GLY A 118 3.33 -9.69 -3.57
N LEU A 119 3.17 -8.70 -4.46
CA LEU A 119 3.31 -7.28 -4.12
C LEU A 119 2.27 -6.84 -3.08
N LEU A 120 1.04 -7.36 -3.17
CA LEU A 120 -0.02 -7.10 -2.19
C LEU A 120 0.31 -7.69 -0.82
N GLU A 121 0.86 -8.89 -0.76
CA GLU A 121 1.28 -9.53 0.49
C GLU A 121 2.43 -8.77 1.15
N ILE A 122 3.45 -8.39 0.36
CA ILE A 122 4.56 -7.55 0.82
C ILE A 122 4.05 -6.22 1.39
N GLN A 123 3.09 -5.60 0.71
CA GLN A 123 2.45 -4.38 1.17
C GLN A 123 1.78 -4.57 2.53
N HIS A 124 0.91 -5.58 2.68
CA HIS A 124 0.23 -5.85 3.94
C HIS A 124 1.20 -6.13 5.10
N LEU A 125 2.25 -6.92 4.85
CA LEU A 125 3.27 -7.21 5.86
C LEU A 125 4.03 -5.95 6.28
N THR A 126 4.35 -5.08 5.32
CA THR A 126 5.05 -3.81 5.58
C THR A 126 4.16 -2.86 6.38
N GLU A 127 2.92 -2.63 5.95
CA GLU A 127 1.95 -1.77 6.64
C GLU A 127 1.70 -2.26 8.07
N LYS A 128 1.52 -3.58 8.26
CA LYS A 128 1.36 -4.18 9.59
C LYS A 128 2.59 -3.98 10.47
N SER A 129 3.79 -4.14 9.92
CA SER A 129 5.05 -3.91 10.63
C SER A 129 5.18 -2.46 11.09
N LEU A 130 4.94 -1.49 10.19
CA LEU A 130 5.01 -0.06 10.49
C LEU A 130 3.98 0.37 11.53
N TYR A 131 2.74 -0.13 11.41
CA TYR A 131 1.70 0.09 12.41
C TYR A 131 2.11 -0.43 13.79
N ASN A 132 2.65 -1.64 13.87
CA ASN A 132 3.11 -2.23 15.12
C ASN A 132 4.29 -1.45 15.74
N GLN A 133 5.22 -0.96 14.91
CA GLN A 133 6.30 -0.08 15.38
C GLN A 133 5.73 1.21 15.99
N ARG A 134 4.74 1.82 15.32
CA ARG A 134 4.06 3.02 15.84
C ARG A 134 3.35 2.78 17.17
N LEU A 135 2.61 1.68 17.25
CA LEU A 135 1.90 1.31 18.46
C LEU A 135 2.87 1.05 19.63
N LYS A 136 4.00 0.39 19.35
CA LYS A 136 5.05 0.15 20.35
C LYS A 136 5.60 1.46 20.91
N LEU A 137 5.98 2.41 20.07
CA LEU A 137 6.49 3.72 20.53
C LEU A 137 5.45 4.44 21.40
N GLN A 138 4.18 4.44 20.99
CA GLN A 138 3.11 5.04 21.78
C GLN A 138 2.92 4.38 23.14
N SER A 139 3.07 3.05 23.21
CA SER A 139 3.01 2.33 24.48
C SER A 139 4.18 2.69 25.41
N GLU A 140 5.39 2.84 24.86
CA GLU A 140 6.58 3.27 25.59
C GLU A 140 6.41 4.69 26.12
N HIS A 141 5.88 5.61 25.31
CA HIS A 141 5.54 6.97 25.74
C HIS A 141 4.51 7.01 26.86
N ARG A 142 3.49 6.15 26.81
CA ARG A 142 2.49 6.03 27.89
C ARG A 142 3.12 5.57 29.20
N VAL A 143 3.99 4.56 29.15
CA VAL A 143 4.73 4.06 30.32
C VAL A 143 5.67 5.13 30.87
N LEU A 144 6.37 5.86 30.00
CA LEU A 144 7.25 6.95 30.39
C LEU A 144 6.50 8.07 31.12
N LYS A 145 5.36 8.50 30.57
CA LYS A 145 4.47 9.50 31.21
C LYS A 145 4.02 9.04 32.59
N GLN A 146 3.53 7.80 32.71
CA GLN A 146 3.08 7.26 33.99
C GLN A 146 4.22 7.20 35.01
N THR A 147 5.41 6.79 34.56
CA THR A 147 6.60 6.70 35.42
C THR A 147 7.02 8.08 35.93
N LEU A 148 7.01 9.11 35.08
CA LEU A 148 7.36 10.46 35.52
C LEU A 148 6.33 11.00 36.53
N LEU A 149 5.04 10.83 36.26
CA LEU A 149 3.97 11.26 37.16
C LEU A 149 4.10 10.61 38.55
N ASN A 150 4.43 9.31 38.60
CA ASN A 150 4.65 8.60 39.86
C ASN A 150 5.85 9.18 40.62
N LYS A 151 6.99 9.38 39.94
CA LYS A 151 8.18 10.00 40.54
C LYS A 151 7.90 11.41 41.07
N HIS A 152 7.14 12.21 40.33
CA HIS A 152 6.77 13.56 40.74
C HIS A 152 5.91 13.54 42.01
N LYS A 153 4.94 12.62 42.08
CA LYS A 153 4.08 12.44 43.25
C LYS A 153 4.87 12.00 44.49
N GLU A 154 5.75 11.03 44.35
CA GLU A 154 6.63 10.55 45.44
C GLU A 154 7.54 11.67 45.96
N ALA A 155 8.16 12.43 45.05
CA ALA A 155 9.02 13.56 45.42
C ALA A 155 8.24 14.68 46.14
N GLN A 156 6.99 14.95 45.74
CA GLN A 156 6.14 15.94 46.43
C GLN A 156 5.77 15.49 47.85
N GLN A 157 5.50 14.19 48.06
CA GLN A 157 5.18 13.65 49.38
C GLN A 157 6.36 13.71 50.35
N ALA A 158 7.58 13.53 49.85
CA ALA A 158 8.80 13.60 50.66
C ALA A 158 9.31 15.05 50.88
N CYS A 159 8.73 16.05 50.21
CA CYS A 159 9.22 17.43 50.21
C CYS A 159 8.68 18.25 51.39
N ARG A 160 9.51 19.13 51.96
CA ARG A 160 9.06 20.10 52.96
C ARG A 160 8.20 21.19 52.29
N PRO A 161 7.15 21.72 52.97
CA PRO A 161 6.21 22.68 52.38
C PRO A 161 6.84 23.93 51.74
N HIS A 162 7.91 24.47 52.34
CA HIS A 162 8.58 25.67 51.84
C HIS A 162 9.37 25.43 50.54
N ASN A 163 9.82 24.20 50.26
CA ASN A 163 10.55 23.83 49.04
C ASN A 163 9.61 23.41 47.90
N LEU A 164 8.33 23.20 48.20
CA LEU A 164 7.33 22.70 47.27
C LEU A 164 7.15 23.58 46.01
N PRO A 165 7.18 24.93 46.08
CA PRO A 165 7.07 25.77 44.89
C PRO A 165 8.25 25.57 43.92
N ILE A 166 9.47 25.47 44.47
CA ILE A 166 10.70 25.28 43.68
C ILE A 166 10.68 23.89 43.03
N LEU A 167 10.29 22.87 43.79
CA LEU A 167 10.14 21.50 43.27
C LEU A 167 9.10 21.43 42.15
N ARG A 168 7.91 22.03 42.34
CA ARG A 168 6.87 22.07 41.30
C ARG A 168 7.34 22.77 40.02
N ALA A 169 8.08 23.88 40.15
CA ALA A 169 8.65 24.55 38.99
C ALA A 169 9.71 23.70 38.26
N ALA A 170 10.47 22.87 38.98
CA ALA A 170 11.39 21.91 38.37
C ALA A 170 10.63 20.77 37.66
N GLN A 171 9.61 20.20 38.30
CA GLN A 171 8.77 19.14 37.74
C GLN A 171 8.02 19.60 36.48
N GLN A 172 7.50 20.83 36.48
CA GLN A 172 6.84 21.41 35.31
C GLN A 172 7.78 21.50 34.11
N ARG A 173 9.02 21.98 34.31
CA ARG A 173 10.03 22.02 33.25
C ARG A 173 10.40 20.63 32.75
N GLU A 174 10.51 19.65 33.63
CA GLU A 174 10.78 18.26 33.27
C GLU A 174 9.63 17.64 32.45
N GLN A 175 8.39 17.91 32.83
CA GLN A 175 7.19 17.48 32.11
C GLN A 175 7.15 18.09 30.70
N GLU A 176 7.38 19.41 30.59
CA GLU A 176 7.42 20.10 29.29
C GLU A 176 8.54 19.56 28.38
N ALA A 177 9.73 19.31 28.94
CA ALA A 177 10.84 18.71 28.19
C ALA A 177 10.51 17.28 27.71
N MET A 178 9.87 16.47 28.55
CA MET A 178 9.43 15.13 28.16
C MET A 178 8.35 15.17 27.07
N GLU A 179 7.36 16.06 27.19
CA GLU A 179 6.31 16.23 26.19
C GLU A 179 6.85 16.74 24.85
N HIS A 180 7.87 17.59 24.88
CA HIS A 180 8.59 18.01 23.68
C HIS A 180 9.25 16.80 23.00
N ARG A 181 10.03 16.03 23.75
CA ARG A 181 10.71 14.82 23.24
C ARG A 181 9.74 13.80 22.64
N ILE A 182 8.64 13.52 23.33
CA ILE A 182 7.60 12.60 22.84
C ILE A 182 7.01 13.08 21.51
N ARG A 183 6.74 14.38 21.39
CA ARG A 183 6.23 14.96 20.13
C ARG A 183 7.25 14.85 19.00
N GLU A 184 8.52 15.08 19.28
CA GLU A 184 9.59 14.93 18.30
C GLU A 184 9.76 13.48 17.85
N GLU A 185 9.84 12.54 18.78
CA GLU A 185 9.95 11.11 18.47
C GLU A 185 8.75 10.62 17.65
N GLN A 186 7.53 11.03 17.99
CA GLN A 186 6.33 10.71 17.21
C GLN A 186 6.40 11.30 15.80
N ARG A 187 6.84 12.56 15.66
CA ARG A 187 7.00 13.21 14.35
C ARG A 187 8.02 12.48 13.49
N MET A 188 9.19 12.16 14.04
CA MET A 188 10.26 11.46 13.32
C MET A 188 9.81 10.08 12.86
N MET A 189 9.02 9.37 13.68
CA MET A 189 8.47 8.08 13.30
C MET A 189 7.41 8.20 12.20
N ASP A 190 6.51 9.18 12.29
CA ASP A 190 5.48 9.40 11.26
C ASP A 190 6.12 9.79 9.92
N GLU A 191 7.16 10.63 9.93
CA GLU A 191 7.96 10.98 8.74
C GLU A 191 8.64 9.73 8.14
N LYS A 192 9.27 8.90 8.99
CA LYS A 192 9.87 7.64 8.57
C LYS A 192 8.84 6.71 7.92
N ILE A 193 7.64 6.58 8.49
CA ILE A 193 6.57 5.73 7.92
C ILE A 193 6.19 6.21 6.53
N VAL A 194 6.02 7.52 6.32
CA VAL A 194 5.69 8.07 4.99
C VAL A 194 6.79 7.75 3.98
N LEU A 195 8.06 7.95 4.34
CA LEU A 195 9.18 7.67 3.46
C LEU A 195 9.28 6.17 3.10
N GLU A 196 9.04 5.28 4.05
CA GLU A 196 9.04 3.84 3.77
C GLU A 196 7.87 3.44 2.85
N LEU A 197 6.68 4.01 3.03
CA LEU A 197 5.54 3.76 2.15
C LEU A 197 5.79 4.29 0.73
N ASP A 198 6.41 5.45 0.59
CA ASP A 198 6.79 6.01 -0.72
C ASP A 198 7.78 5.12 -1.46
N GLN A 199 8.78 4.62 -0.74
CA GLN A 199 9.74 3.69 -1.31
C GLN A 199 9.02 2.41 -1.79
N LYS A 200 8.00 1.92 -1.06
CA LYS A 200 7.21 0.77 -1.53
C LYS A 200 6.44 1.05 -2.81
N VAL A 201 5.89 2.25 -2.99
CA VAL A 201 5.25 2.64 -4.25
C VAL A 201 6.25 2.58 -5.40
N VAL A 202 7.46 3.12 -5.21
CA VAL A 202 8.53 3.09 -6.22
C VAL A 202 8.96 1.66 -6.55
N ASP A 203 9.13 0.81 -5.52
CA ASP A 203 9.52 -0.60 -5.69
C ASP A 203 8.44 -1.38 -6.46
N GLN A 204 7.16 -1.16 -6.15
CA GLN A 204 6.02 -1.78 -6.83
C GLN A 204 5.96 -1.34 -8.30
N GLN A 205 6.08 -0.04 -8.57
CA GLN A 205 6.13 0.50 -9.93
C GLN A 205 7.28 -0.12 -10.73
N SER A 206 8.49 -0.15 -10.16
CA SER A 206 9.67 -0.71 -10.82
C SER A 206 9.53 -2.21 -11.09
N THR A 207 8.90 -2.95 -10.16
CA THR A 207 8.68 -4.39 -10.33
C THR A 207 7.69 -4.67 -11.47
N LEU A 208 6.59 -3.91 -11.54
CA LEU A 208 5.59 -4.06 -12.61
C LEU A 208 6.13 -3.59 -13.97
N GLU A 209 6.93 -2.53 -14.00
CA GLU A 209 7.64 -2.07 -15.20
C GLU A 209 8.60 -3.16 -15.73
N LYS A 210 9.41 -3.76 -14.85
CA LYS A 210 10.33 -4.86 -15.21
C LYS A 210 9.62 -6.13 -15.64
N ALA A 211 8.43 -6.39 -15.10
CA ALA A 211 7.56 -7.48 -15.53
C ALA A 211 6.87 -7.20 -16.88
N GLY A 212 7.10 -6.02 -17.49
CA GLY A 212 6.55 -5.66 -18.79
C GLY A 212 5.07 -5.26 -18.75
N VAL A 213 4.52 -4.93 -17.58
CA VAL A 213 3.11 -4.54 -17.46
C VAL A 213 2.89 -3.17 -18.09
N THR A 214 2.06 -3.14 -19.13
CA THR A 214 1.75 -1.93 -19.89
C THR A 214 1.22 -0.81 -19.00
N GLY A 215 1.79 0.39 -19.15
CA GLY A 215 1.38 1.59 -18.40
C GLY A 215 2.09 1.77 -17.05
N PHE A 216 2.92 0.82 -16.61
CA PHE A 216 3.71 0.94 -15.40
C PHE A 216 5.13 1.43 -15.70
N TYR A 217 5.53 2.45 -14.95
CA TYR A 217 6.86 3.04 -14.92
C TYR A 217 6.97 3.89 -13.66
N VAL A 218 8.19 4.13 -13.16
CA VAL A 218 8.37 4.97 -11.97
C VAL A 218 7.95 6.42 -12.25
N THR A 219 6.97 6.91 -11.50
CA THR A 219 6.41 8.26 -11.71
C THR A 219 5.85 8.85 -10.41
N THR A 220 6.01 10.16 -10.25
CA THR A 220 5.42 10.96 -9.17
C THR A 220 4.31 11.89 -9.69
N ASN A 221 3.96 11.80 -10.97
CA ASN A 221 2.88 12.62 -11.54
C ASN A 221 1.53 12.09 -11.01
N PRO A 222 0.71 12.91 -10.32
CA PRO A 222 -0.57 12.47 -9.75
C PRO A 222 -1.53 11.86 -10.78
N GLN A 223 -1.51 12.37 -12.01
CA GLN A 223 -2.36 11.86 -13.08
C GLN A 223 -1.91 10.45 -13.49
N GLU A 224 -0.61 10.22 -13.63
CA GLU A 224 -0.04 8.93 -14.01
C GLU A 224 -0.17 7.91 -12.89
N LEU A 225 0.05 8.31 -11.63
CA LEU A 225 -0.22 7.50 -10.44
C LEU A 225 -1.67 7.03 -10.40
N THR A 226 -2.61 7.95 -10.66
CA THR A 226 -4.03 7.61 -10.73
C THR A 226 -4.28 6.56 -11.82
N LEU A 227 -3.67 6.72 -13.00
CA LEU A 227 -3.82 5.75 -14.11
C LEU A 227 -3.30 4.37 -13.73
N GLN A 228 -2.07 4.29 -13.21
CA GLN A 228 -1.45 3.04 -12.76
C GLN A 228 -2.28 2.34 -11.68
N MET A 229 -2.84 3.10 -10.74
CA MET A 229 -3.73 2.55 -9.71
C MET A 229 -5.02 1.98 -10.31
N ASN A 230 -5.61 2.62 -11.32
CA ASN A 230 -6.78 2.05 -11.99
C ASN A 230 -6.44 0.79 -12.80
N LEU A 231 -5.27 0.76 -13.45
CA LEU A 231 -4.80 -0.44 -14.15
C LEU A 231 -4.60 -1.60 -13.16
N LEU A 232 -3.99 -1.33 -12.01
CA LEU A 232 -3.82 -2.33 -10.96
C LEU A 232 -5.17 -2.84 -10.42
N GLU A 233 -6.15 -1.95 -10.24
CA GLU A 233 -7.51 -2.31 -9.83
C GLU A 233 -8.18 -3.21 -10.88
N LEU A 234 -8.02 -2.95 -12.17
CA LEU A 234 -8.54 -3.81 -13.24
C LEU A 234 -7.91 -5.21 -13.17
N ILE A 235 -6.58 -5.30 -13.03
CA ILE A 235 -5.87 -6.57 -12.90
C ILE A 235 -6.41 -7.35 -11.69
N ARG A 236 -6.60 -6.69 -10.55
CA ARG A 236 -7.14 -7.33 -9.34
C ARG A 236 -8.58 -7.79 -9.50
N LYS A 237 -9.45 -6.99 -10.14
CA LYS A 237 -10.84 -7.38 -10.40
C LYS A 237 -10.93 -8.59 -11.33
N LEU A 238 -10.07 -8.68 -12.35
CA LEU A 238 -9.98 -9.87 -13.18
C LEU A 238 -9.62 -11.11 -12.37
N GLN A 239 -8.61 -10.98 -11.50
CA GLN A 239 -8.18 -12.07 -10.62
C GLN A 239 -9.30 -12.53 -9.68
N GLN A 240 -10.07 -11.59 -9.11
CA GLN A 240 -11.20 -11.89 -8.23
C GLN A 240 -12.39 -12.55 -8.94
N ARG A 241 -12.62 -12.22 -10.22
CA ARG A 241 -13.64 -12.87 -11.06
C ARG A 241 -13.25 -14.30 -11.47
N GLY A 242 -12.13 -14.82 -10.96
CA GLY A 242 -11.73 -16.20 -11.16
C GLY A 242 -11.06 -16.45 -12.51
N TYR A 243 -10.44 -15.44 -13.13
CA TYR A 243 -9.58 -15.70 -14.28
C TYR A 243 -8.49 -16.69 -13.87
N GLN A 244 -8.53 -17.87 -14.50
CA GLN A 244 -7.54 -18.93 -14.35
C GLN A 244 -6.85 -19.08 -15.71
N PRO A 245 -5.53 -18.91 -15.80
CA PRO A 245 -4.83 -19.11 -17.06
C PRO A 245 -5.10 -20.55 -17.56
N GLY A 246 -5.81 -20.67 -18.68
CA GLY A 246 -6.15 -21.96 -19.30
C GLY A 246 -7.56 -22.51 -19.07
N LYS A 247 -8.47 -21.79 -18.41
CA LYS A 247 -9.91 -22.14 -18.38
C LYS A 247 -10.77 -21.05 -19.03
N PRO A 248 -11.84 -21.42 -19.78
CA PRO A 248 -12.78 -20.44 -20.30
C PRO A 248 -13.42 -19.64 -19.15
N PHE A 249 -13.56 -18.33 -19.34
CA PHE A 249 -14.41 -17.51 -18.47
C PHE A 249 -15.86 -18.04 -18.54
N PRO A 250 -16.56 -18.20 -17.39
CA PRO A 250 -17.97 -18.56 -17.39
C PRO A 250 -18.87 -17.46 -17.99
#